data_AF-A0A359M6C2-F1
#
_entry.id   AF-A0A359M6C2-F1
#
_cell.length_a   1.000
_cell.length_b   1.000
_cell.length_c   1.000
_cell.angle_alpha   90.00
_cell.angle_beta   90.00
_cell.angle_gamma   90.00
#
_symmetry.space_group_name_H-M   'P 1'
#
loop_
_entity.id
_entity.type
_entity.pdbx_description
1 polymer ?
#
loop_
_entity_poly.entity_id
_entity_poly.type
_entity_poly.pdbx_seq_one_letter_code
_entity_poly.pdbx_strand_id
1 'polypeptide(L)'
;MRPAAASLPEGIIGSMDFLRRAPGAPSRLALFPGAFNPPTIAHLGLAQAALACAAEVLFVLPRAFPHKTYREGPSFEQRLPLLLAATAAEPRFSIASAPAGLFIDIARASFLGEVVDG
;
A
#
# COMPACT_ATOMS: atom_id res chain seq x y z
N MET A 1 12.04 -21.58 13.89
CA MET A 1 13.38 -21.02 13.69
C MET A 1 13.26 -19.89 12.68
N ARG A 2 13.35 -18.62 13.11
CA ARG A 2 13.39 -17.47 12.17
C ARG A 2 14.77 -17.47 11.51
N PRO A 3 14.89 -17.29 10.18
CA PRO A 3 16.19 -17.07 9.57
C PRO A 3 16.76 -15.74 10.10
N ALA A 4 18.07 -15.73 10.39
CA ALA A 4 18.78 -14.52 10.79
C ALA A 4 18.72 -13.50 9.65
N ALA A 5 18.23 -12.30 9.95
CA ALA A 5 18.20 -11.20 8.99
C ALA A 5 19.63 -10.78 8.69
N ALA A 6 20.06 -10.95 7.43
CA ALA A 6 21.27 -10.30 6.93
C ALA A 6 21.03 -8.78 7.00
N SER A 7 21.91 -8.07 7.72
CA SER A 7 21.86 -6.62 7.85
C SER A 7 22.09 -5.96 6.49
N LEU A 8 21.03 -5.41 5.92
CA LEU A 8 21.08 -4.62 4.70
C LEU A 8 21.54 -3.18 5.03
N PRO A 9 22.27 -2.51 4.12
CA PRO A 9 22.79 -1.16 4.35
C PRO A 9 21.67 -0.14 4.62
N GLU A 10 21.91 0.76 5.57
CA GLU A 10 20.99 1.72 6.22
C GLU A 10 20.31 2.76 5.30
N GLY A 11 20.35 2.60 3.97
CA GLY A 11 19.90 3.60 3.00
C GLY A 11 18.61 3.30 2.23
N ILE A 12 17.97 2.13 2.45
CA ILE A 12 16.81 1.68 1.64
C ILE A 12 15.73 1.05 2.52
N ILE A 13 15.27 1.77 3.55
CA ILE A 13 14.05 1.41 4.29
C ILE A 13 13.13 2.63 4.25
N GLY A 14 12.32 2.74 3.19
CA GLY A 14 11.27 3.74 3.14
C GLY A 14 10.12 3.30 4.05
N SER A 15 9.84 4.05 5.12
CA SER A 15 8.68 3.81 5.99
C SER A 15 7.37 3.98 5.20
N MET A 16 6.36 3.17 5.52
CA MET A 16 5.00 3.34 5.01
C MET A 16 4.17 4.19 5.98
N ASP A 17 3.45 5.18 5.45
CA ASP A 17 2.53 5.99 6.26
C ASP A 17 1.11 5.46 6.08
N PHE A 18 0.47 5.01 7.16
CA PHE A 18 -0.95 4.60 7.11
C PHE A 18 -1.87 5.81 7.05
N LEU A 19 -2.78 5.79 6.07
CA LEU A 19 -3.76 6.85 5.83
C LEU A 19 -5.16 6.42 6.27
N ARG A 20 -5.43 5.11 6.25
CA ARG A 20 -6.61 4.49 6.84
C ARG A 20 -6.29 3.06 7.25
N ARG A 21 -6.67 2.67 8.46
CA ARG A 21 -6.56 1.30 8.96
C ARG A 21 -7.93 0.63 9.03
N ALA A 22 -8.01 -0.59 8.56
CA ALA A 22 -9.08 -1.51 8.93
C ALA A 22 -9.00 -1.79 10.44
N PRO A 23 -10.13 -2.05 11.11
CA PRO A 23 -10.13 -2.36 12.53
C PRO A 23 -9.47 -3.72 12.82
N GLY A 24 -8.70 -3.79 13.92
CA GLY A 24 -8.09 -5.02 14.42
C GLY A 24 -6.64 -5.25 13.98
N ALA A 25 -6.16 -6.48 14.18
CA ALA A 25 -4.84 -6.93 13.75
C ALA A 25 -5.02 -8.16 12.84
N PRO A 26 -4.79 -8.04 11.52
CA PRO A 26 -5.10 -9.12 10.58
C PRO A 26 -4.12 -10.29 10.75
N SER A 27 -4.63 -11.52 10.79
CA SER A 27 -3.79 -12.73 10.77
C SER A 27 -3.09 -12.93 9.42
N ARG A 28 -3.59 -12.30 8.37
CA ARG A 28 -3.01 -12.32 7.02
C ARG A 28 -3.39 -11.06 6.25
N LEU A 29 -2.39 -10.33 5.78
CA LEU A 29 -2.53 -9.08 5.05
C LEU A 29 -2.16 -9.28 3.57
N ALA A 30 -3.04 -8.88 2.65
CA ALA A 30 -2.72 -8.80 1.23
C ALA A 30 -2.24 -7.39 0.88
N LEU A 31 -1.06 -7.28 0.26
CA LEU A 31 -0.57 -6.01 -0.26
C LEU A 31 -1.06 -5.79 -1.68
N PHE A 32 -1.62 -4.62 -1.93
CA PHE A 32 -2.07 -4.21 -3.24
C PHE A 32 -1.49 -2.83 -3.63
N PRO A 33 -0.24 -2.78 -4.09
CA PRO A 33 0.37 -1.55 -4.56
C PRO A 33 -0.16 -1.15 -5.94
N GLY A 34 -0.38 0.14 -6.14
CA GLY A 34 -0.89 0.64 -7.40
C GLY A 34 -0.83 2.16 -7.51
N ALA A 35 -0.74 2.66 -8.73
CA ALA A 35 -0.81 4.10 -8.99
C ALA A 35 -2.19 4.69 -8.65
N PHE A 36 -3.25 3.88 -8.85
CA PHE A 36 -4.66 4.25 -8.66
C PHE A 36 -4.98 5.61 -9.30
N ASN A 37 -4.74 5.72 -10.61
CA ASN A 37 -4.80 6.95 -11.38
C ASN A 37 -5.83 6.87 -12.53
N PRO A 38 -7.14 6.96 -12.27
CA PRO A 38 -7.83 6.82 -10.97
C PRO A 38 -7.99 5.34 -10.55
N PRO A 39 -8.44 5.03 -9.32
CA PRO A 39 -8.92 3.68 -9.00
C PRO A 39 -10.09 3.30 -9.93
N THR A 40 -10.19 2.01 -10.24
CA THR A 40 -11.23 1.48 -11.17
C THR A 40 -11.98 0.31 -10.54
N ILE A 41 -13.13 -0.06 -11.12
CA ILE A 41 -13.92 -1.22 -10.69
C ILE A 41 -13.07 -2.51 -10.72
N ALA A 42 -12.16 -2.64 -11.69
CA ALA A 42 -11.27 -3.80 -11.74
C ALA A 42 -10.33 -3.89 -10.53
N HIS A 43 -9.79 -2.75 -10.07
CA HIS A 43 -8.98 -2.72 -8.85
C HIS A 43 -9.81 -3.15 -7.64
N LEU A 44 -11.04 -2.63 -7.50
CA LEU A 44 -11.93 -3.00 -6.39
C LEU A 44 -12.30 -4.49 -6.43
N GLY A 45 -12.62 -5.02 -7.62
CA GLY A 45 -12.91 -6.44 -7.80
C GLY A 45 -11.73 -7.35 -7.42
N LEU A 46 -10.50 -6.97 -7.77
CA LEU A 46 -9.31 -7.72 -7.39
C LEU A 46 -9.06 -7.70 -5.88
N ALA A 47 -9.21 -6.54 -5.24
CA ALA A 47 -9.11 -6.42 -3.80
C ALA A 47 -10.20 -7.22 -3.07
N GLN A 48 -11.43 -7.21 -3.58
CA GLN A 48 -12.52 -8.00 -3.03
C GLN A 48 -12.23 -9.50 -3.13
N ALA A 49 -11.71 -9.95 -4.28
CA ALA A 49 -11.34 -11.35 -4.47
C ALA A 49 -10.18 -11.77 -3.52
N ALA A 50 -9.23 -10.87 -3.24
CA ALA A 50 -8.14 -11.14 -2.32
C ALA A 50 -8.61 -11.41 -0.88
N LEU A 51 -9.75 -10.86 -0.46
CA LEU A 51 -10.35 -11.16 0.86
C LEU A 51 -10.81 -12.61 1.00
N ALA A 52 -10.89 -13.39 -0.09
CA ALA A 52 -11.11 -14.83 0.01
C ALA A 52 -9.91 -15.59 0.60
N CYS A 53 -8.71 -15.00 0.55
CA CYS A 53 -7.48 -15.63 1.03
C CYS A 53 -6.68 -14.79 2.04
N ALA A 54 -7.10 -13.56 2.33
CA ALA A 54 -6.53 -12.64 3.33
C ALA A 54 -7.62 -12.05 4.23
N ALA A 55 -7.23 -11.66 5.45
CA ALA A 55 -8.15 -11.03 6.41
C ALA A 55 -8.35 -9.53 6.10
N GLU A 56 -7.37 -8.90 5.45
CA GLU A 56 -7.32 -7.48 5.13
C GLU A 56 -6.55 -7.26 3.83
N VAL A 57 -6.92 -6.21 3.09
CA VAL A 57 -6.15 -5.72 1.93
C VAL A 57 -5.61 -4.33 2.21
N LEU A 58 -4.29 -4.16 2.07
CA LEU A 58 -3.60 -2.89 2.17
C LEU A 58 -3.33 -2.34 0.76
N PHE A 59 -4.06 -1.29 0.39
CA PHE A 59 -3.77 -0.51 -0.80
C PHE A 59 -2.55 0.38 -0.52
N VAL A 60 -1.52 0.29 -1.37
CA VAL A 60 -0.31 1.12 -1.22
C VAL A 60 -0.21 2.12 -2.37
N LEU A 61 -0.39 3.41 -2.03
CA LEU A 61 -0.36 4.52 -2.97
C LEU A 61 1.03 5.18 -2.99
N PRO A 62 1.79 5.10 -4.10
CA PRO A 62 3.11 5.73 -4.16
C PRO A 62 2.99 7.26 -4.23
N ARG A 63 3.86 7.94 -3.47
CA ARG A 63 4.02 9.41 -3.49
C ARG A 63 4.77 9.89 -4.73
N ALA A 64 5.78 9.14 -5.18
CA ALA A 64 6.54 9.43 -6.39
C ALA A 64 6.66 8.22 -7.34
N PHE A 65 6.73 8.49 -8.64
CA PHE A 65 7.05 7.48 -9.66
C PHE A 65 8.51 7.62 -10.11
N PRO A 66 9.34 6.56 -9.97
CA PRO A 66 10.78 6.68 -10.14
C PRO A 66 11.26 6.93 -11.60
N HIS A 67 10.41 6.80 -12.62
CA HIS A 67 10.84 6.94 -14.04
C HIS A 67 9.81 7.60 -14.97
N LYS A 68 8.72 8.13 -14.44
CA LYS A 68 7.75 8.88 -15.24
C LYS A 68 7.65 10.27 -14.66
N THR A 69 8.22 11.26 -15.34
CA THR A 69 7.85 12.66 -15.18
C THR A 69 6.39 12.81 -15.64
N TYR A 70 5.45 12.34 -14.82
CA TYR A 70 4.05 12.69 -14.91
C TYR A 70 3.94 14.18 -14.56
N ARG A 71 4.28 15.06 -15.49
CA ARG A 71 3.85 16.47 -15.41
C ARG A 71 2.36 16.62 -15.74
N GLU A 72 1.71 15.57 -16.25
CA GLU A 72 0.33 15.62 -16.78
C GLU A 72 -0.65 14.65 -16.10
N GLY A 73 -0.27 13.99 -15.00
CA GLY A 73 -1.18 13.10 -14.25
C GLY A 73 -1.63 13.70 -12.91
N PRO A 74 -2.75 13.23 -12.34
CA PRO A 74 -3.20 13.70 -11.04
C PRO A 74 -2.17 13.41 -9.95
N SER A 75 -1.94 14.42 -9.13
CA SER A 75 -1.01 14.40 -8.01
C SER A 75 -1.41 13.35 -6.97
N PHE A 76 -0.52 13.08 -6.01
CA PHE A 76 -0.88 12.24 -4.85
C PHE A 76 -2.13 12.76 -4.14
N GLU A 77 -2.22 14.07 -3.91
CA GLU A 77 -3.36 14.74 -3.28
C GLU A 77 -4.66 14.62 -4.08
N GLN A 78 -4.58 14.41 -5.39
CA GLN A 78 -5.76 14.18 -6.23
C GLN A 78 -6.17 12.70 -6.26
N ARG A 79 -5.21 11.78 -6.16
CA ARG A 79 -5.46 10.34 -6.20
C ARG A 79 -5.95 9.79 -4.85
N LEU A 80 -5.42 10.28 -3.74
CA LEU A 80 -5.75 9.80 -2.41
C LEU A 80 -7.25 9.94 -2.08
N PRO A 81 -7.91 11.10 -2.28
CA PRO A 81 -9.34 11.23 -2.02
C PRO A 81 -10.19 10.27 -2.85
N LEU A 82 -9.81 10.05 -4.12
CA LEU A 82 -10.52 9.11 -5.00
C LEU A 82 -10.37 7.67 -4.50
N LEU A 83 -9.17 7.28 -4.06
CA LEU A 83 -8.94 5.96 -3.49
C LEU A 83 -9.70 5.77 -2.18
N LEU A 84 -9.69 6.77 -1.30
CA LEU A 84 -10.45 6.78 -0.04
C LEU A 84 -11.95 6.56 -0.31
N ALA A 85 -12.52 7.33 -1.24
CA ALA A 85 -13.93 7.24 -1.60
C ALA A 85 -14.27 5.88 -2.25
N ALA A 86 -13.45 5.42 -3.19
CA ALA A 86 -13.68 4.16 -3.91
C ALA A 86 -13.66 2.92 -3.01
N THR A 87 -12.99 3.00 -1.86
CA THR A 87 -12.80 1.88 -0.92
C THR A 87 -13.60 2.05 0.37
N ALA A 88 -14.36 3.12 0.54
CA ALA A 88 -15.06 3.45 1.79
C ALA A 88 -16.12 2.41 2.22
N ALA A 89 -16.68 1.66 1.27
CA ALA A 89 -17.75 0.69 1.53
C ALA A 89 -17.25 -0.65 2.12
N GLU A 90 -15.95 -0.93 2.10
CA GLU A 90 -15.38 -2.18 2.60
C GLU A 90 -14.42 -1.90 3.79
N PRO A 91 -14.83 -2.21 5.03
CA PRO A 91 -14.06 -1.88 6.22
C PRO A 91 -12.74 -2.67 6.35
N ARG A 92 -12.56 -3.76 5.60
CA ARG A 92 -11.32 -4.56 5.58
C ARG A 92 -10.26 -4.02 4.60
N PHE A 93 -10.48 -2.83 4.03
CA PHE A 93 -9.52 -2.17 3.15
C PHE A 93 -8.77 -1.05 3.89
N SER A 94 -7.49 -1.31 4.14
CA SER A 94 -6.54 -0.31 4.60
C SER A 94 -5.89 0.44 3.43
N ILE A 95 -5.39 1.64 3.71
CA ILE A 95 -4.64 2.45 2.75
C ILE A 95 -3.38 2.96 3.43
N ALA A 96 -2.24 2.78 2.78
CA ALA A 96 -0.97 3.40 3.14
C ALA A 96 -0.35 4.11 1.93
N SER A 97 0.61 4.96 2.19
CA SER A 97 1.49 5.53 1.17
C SER A 97 2.92 5.06 1.33
N ALA A 98 3.65 5.03 0.21
CA ALA A 98 5.06 4.69 0.18
C ALA A 98 5.84 5.78 -0.58
N PRO A 99 7.10 6.06 -0.21
CA PRO A 99 7.93 7.06 -0.89
C PRO A 99 8.12 6.77 -2.39
N ALA A 100 8.28 5.50 -2.76
CA ALA A 100 8.49 5.05 -4.14
C ALA A 100 7.54 3.90 -4.54
N GLY A 101 7.25 3.78 -5.84
CA GLY A 101 6.34 2.77 -6.40
C GLY A 101 6.95 1.41 -6.75
N LEU A 102 8.16 1.10 -6.27
CA LEU A 102 8.81 -0.18 -6.55
C LEU A 102 8.20 -1.29 -5.68
N PHE A 103 7.64 -2.30 -6.34
CA PHE A 103 6.94 -3.44 -5.72
C PHE A 103 7.80 -4.18 -4.68
N ILE A 104 9.12 -4.20 -4.88
CA ILE A 104 10.08 -4.85 -3.96
C ILE A 104 10.25 -4.09 -2.65
N ASP A 105 10.18 -2.76 -2.67
CA ASP A 105 10.31 -1.93 -1.47
C ASP A 105 9.03 -2.03 -0.61
N ILE A 106 7.89 -2.12 -1.29
CA ILE A 106 6.57 -2.33 -0.67
C ILE A 106 6.48 -3.71 -0.02
N ALA A 107 6.91 -4.77 -0.72
CA ALA A 107 6.99 -6.10 -0.15
C ALA A 107 7.96 -6.14 1.05
N ARG A 108 9.16 -5.56 0.92
CA ARG A 108 10.16 -5.53 2.01
C ARG A 108 9.67 -4.80 3.25
N ALA A 109 9.03 -3.63 3.11
CA ALA A 109 8.47 -2.88 4.24
C ALA A 109 7.40 -3.69 4.99
N SER A 110 6.58 -4.47 4.28
CA SER A 110 5.57 -5.32 4.92
C SER A 110 6.12 -6.62 5.54
N PHE A 111 7.30 -7.08 5.14
CA PHE A 111 7.99 -8.22 5.77
C PHE A 111 8.86 -7.82 6.97
N LEU A 112 9.28 -6.55 7.08
CA LEU A 112 10.22 -6.08 8.11
C LEU A 112 9.56 -5.43 9.34
N GLY A 113 8.25 -5.17 9.32
CA GLY A 113 7.50 -4.91 10.55
C GLY A 113 7.87 -3.63 11.31
N GLU A 114 8.33 -2.58 10.62
CA GLU A 114 8.28 -1.23 11.16
C GLU A 114 7.30 -0.40 10.34
N VAL A 115 6.06 -0.40 10.81
CA VAL A 115 5.04 0.54 10.41
C VAL A 115 5.09 1.67 11.43
N VAL A 116 5.53 2.85 11.01
CA VAL A 116 5.59 4.02 11.89
C VAL A 116 4.22 4.68 11.84
N ASP A 117 3.54 4.74 13.00
CA ASP A 117 2.33 5.53 13.16
C ASP A 117 2.72 7.02 13.19
N GLY A 118 2.15 7.79 12.26
CA GLY A 118 2.19 9.26 12.27
C GLY A 118 0.99 9.84 13.03
#